data_AF-V8RE55-F1
#
_entry.id   AF-V8RE55-F1
#
_cell.length_a   1.000
_cell.length_b   1.000
_cell.length_c   1.000
_cell.angle_alpha   90.00
_cell.angle_beta   90.00
_cell.angle_gamma   90.00
#
_symmetry.space_group_name_H-M   'P 1'
#
loop_
_entity.id
_entity.type
_entity.pdbx_description
1 polymer ?
#
loop_
_entity_poly.entity_id
_entity_poly.type
_entity_poly.pdbx_seq_one_letter_code
_entity_poly.pdbx_strand_id
1 'polypeptide(L)'
;MIEQFLTAMRKSITICGDVFQGDESFVACLRIHSGRNRFAHRSTLRALKSAGIDTPSALCIWSEEIDNEEWFSEQEPEYWVNVAFEASVASIQALLWCALAKDFGAIQPRANCAVYLFNLPKRVIVFPYDDRGMDVVGANTELLLQLYQRHHAWLLDHDRAAMEATFGRLKR
;
A
#
# COMPACT_ATOMS: atom_id res chain seq x y z
N MET A 1 10.08 18.12 1.76
CA MET A 1 9.76 17.06 2.73
C MET A 1 8.27 17.07 3.11
N ILE A 2 7.78 17.97 3.96
CA ILE A 2 6.36 17.92 4.39
C ILE A 2 5.37 18.13 3.24
N GLU A 3 5.64 19.07 2.33
CA GLU A 3 4.77 19.32 1.16
C GLU A 3 4.73 18.13 0.19
N GLN A 4 5.82 17.38 0.04
CA GLN A 4 5.86 16.16 -0.78
C GLN A 4 4.97 15.09 -0.16
N PHE A 5 5.14 14.84 1.15
CA PHE A 5 4.30 13.90 1.88
C PHE A 5 2.82 14.28 1.83
N LEU A 6 2.47 15.55 2.06
CA LEU A 6 1.07 16.00 1.99
C LEU A 6 0.51 15.89 0.56
N THR A 7 1.33 16.13 -0.46
CA THR A 7 0.92 15.92 -1.86
C THR A 7 0.66 14.45 -2.16
N ALA A 8 1.54 13.55 -1.72
CA ALA A 8 1.34 12.11 -1.84
C ALA A 8 0.07 11.67 -1.12
N MET A 9 -0.14 12.10 0.14
CA MET A 9 -1.37 11.83 0.90
C MET A 9 -2.64 12.27 0.17
N ARG A 10 -2.67 13.51 -0.37
CA ARG A 10 -3.85 14.02 -1.09
C ARG A 10 -4.18 13.21 -2.33
N LYS A 11 -3.16 12.91 -3.17
CA LYS A 11 -3.34 12.09 -4.37
C LYS A 11 -3.82 10.68 -4.01
N SER A 12 -3.17 10.06 -3.04
CA SER A 12 -3.48 8.71 -2.56
C SER A 12 -4.90 8.59 -2.01
N ILE A 13 -5.34 9.55 -1.18
CA ILE A 13 -6.72 9.59 -0.66
C ILE A 13 -7.71 9.73 -1.81
N THR A 14 -7.42 10.57 -2.80
CA THR A 14 -8.31 10.78 -3.95
C THR A 14 -8.46 9.51 -4.77
N ILE A 15 -7.35 8.85 -5.11
CA ILE A 15 -7.36 7.60 -5.87
C ILE A 15 -8.08 6.49 -5.08
N CYS A 16 -7.79 6.34 -3.78
CA CYS A 16 -8.50 5.36 -2.95
C CYS A 16 -9.99 5.67 -2.83
N GLY A 17 -10.40 6.94 -2.81
CA GLY A 17 -11.81 7.33 -2.84
C GLY A 17 -12.54 6.81 -4.07
N ASP A 18 -11.89 6.79 -5.23
CA ASP A 18 -12.44 6.22 -6.46
C ASP A 18 -12.40 4.68 -6.46
N VAL A 19 -11.30 4.07 -5.99
CA VAL A 19 -11.17 2.60 -5.94
C VAL A 19 -12.21 2.00 -5.00
N PHE A 20 -12.37 2.57 -3.80
CA PHE A 20 -13.24 2.07 -2.74
C PHE A 20 -14.61 2.77 -2.70
N GLN A 21 -14.99 3.46 -3.79
CA GLN A 21 -16.28 4.15 -3.86
C GLN A 21 -17.44 3.16 -3.65
N GLY A 22 -18.29 3.46 -2.66
CA GLY A 22 -19.48 2.67 -2.33
C GLY A 22 -19.22 1.42 -1.48
N ASP A 23 -17.97 1.17 -1.07
CA ASP A 23 -17.61 0.03 -0.22
C ASP A 23 -17.67 0.41 1.27
N GLU A 24 -18.05 -0.52 2.13
CA GLU A 24 -18.02 -0.34 3.60
C GLU A 24 -16.70 -0.82 4.21
N SER A 25 -16.11 -1.86 3.60
CA SER A 25 -14.87 -2.50 4.04
C SER A 25 -14.00 -2.94 2.86
N PHE A 26 -12.76 -3.28 3.19
CA PHE A 26 -11.77 -3.82 2.27
C PHE A 26 -10.79 -4.71 3.04
N VAL A 27 -9.88 -5.40 2.35
CA VAL A 27 -8.82 -6.18 3.01
C VAL A 27 -7.51 -5.39 3.00
N ALA A 28 -6.98 -5.06 4.17
CA ALA A 28 -5.63 -4.54 4.31
C ALA A 28 -4.64 -5.70 4.48
N CYS A 29 -3.45 -5.61 3.88
CA CYS A 29 -2.33 -6.50 4.19
C CYS A 29 -1.10 -5.67 4.54
N LEU A 30 -0.52 -5.95 5.71
CA LEU A 30 0.73 -5.37 6.15
C LEU A 30 1.85 -6.37 5.89
N ARG A 31 2.89 -5.95 5.18
CA ARG A 31 4.09 -6.77 4.94
C ARG A 31 5.27 -6.19 5.68
N ILE A 32 5.85 -6.99 6.57
CA ILE A 32 6.88 -6.58 7.53
C ILE A 32 8.09 -7.49 7.35
N HIS A 33 9.28 -6.88 7.26
CA HIS A 33 10.53 -7.62 7.28
C HIS A 33 10.79 -8.16 8.69
N SER A 34 11.07 -9.46 8.80
CA SER A 34 11.29 -10.14 10.07
C SER A 34 12.61 -10.91 10.06
N GLY A 35 13.48 -10.57 11.01
CA GLY A 35 14.70 -11.32 11.34
C GLY A 35 14.63 -11.95 12.74
N ARG A 36 15.79 -12.28 13.34
CA ARG A 36 15.90 -13.03 14.62
C ARG A 36 15.33 -12.32 15.86
N ASN A 37 15.11 -11.01 15.81
CA ASN A 37 14.67 -10.25 16.97
C ASN A 37 13.18 -10.45 17.24
N ARG A 38 12.85 -11.23 18.29
CA ARG A 38 11.48 -11.47 18.79
C ARG A 38 10.68 -10.20 19.14
N PHE A 39 11.36 -9.05 19.25
CA PHE A 39 10.77 -7.75 19.54
C PHE A 39 10.84 -6.78 18.35
N ALA A 40 11.32 -7.21 17.18
CA ALA A 40 11.47 -6.39 15.97
C ALA A 40 10.19 -5.62 15.64
N HIS A 41 9.04 -6.26 15.84
CA HIS A 41 7.74 -5.73 15.42
C HIS A 41 7.07 -4.83 16.46
N ARG A 42 7.64 -4.67 17.67
CA ARG A 42 6.99 -3.89 18.75
C ARG A 42 6.83 -2.42 18.37
N SER A 43 7.82 -1.82 17.71
CA SER A 43 7.75 -0.43 17.24
C SER A 43 6.68 -0.27 16.16
N THR A 44 6.63 -1.18 15.18
CA THR A 44 5.60 -1.24 14.14
C THR A 44 4.21 -1.32 14.74
N LEU A 45 3.97 -2.26 15.66
CA LEU A 45 2.66 -2.40 16.33
C LEU A 45 2.26 -1.15 17.12
N ARG A 46 3.21 -0.50 17.81
CA ARG A 46 2.94 0.77 18.51
C ARG A 46 2.59 1.91 17.55
N ALA A 47 3.29 2.00 16.42
CA ALA A 47 3.03 3.02 15.41
C ALA A 47 1.67 2.81 14.74
N LEU A 48 1.32 1.57 14.38
CA LEU A 48 -0.01 1.21 13.86
C LEU A 48 -1.11 1.61 14.86
N LYS A 49 -0.95 1.23 16.13
CA LYS A 49 -1.89 1.62 17.19
C LYS A 49 -2.00 3.14 17.35
N SER A 50 -0.87 3.86 17.28
CA SER A 50 -0.87 5.34 17.37
C SER A 50 -1.52 6.00 16.16
N ALA A 51 -1.54 5.32 15.01
CA ALA A 51 -2.28 5.74 13.82
C ALA A 51 -3.79 5.39 13.89
N GLY A 52 -4.24 4.74 14.97
CA GLY A 52 -5.62 4.26 15.10
C GLY A 52 -5.91 2.96 14.36
N ILE A 53 -4.87 2.21 13.96
CA ILE A 53 -5.00 0.88 13.35
C ILE A 53 -4.88 -0.13 14.48
N ASP A 54 -6.03 -0.59 14.98
CA ASP A 54 -6.10 -1.64 15.98
C ASP A 54 -5.86 -3.02 15.37
N THR A 55 -5.37 -3.95 16.18
CA THR A 55 -5.21 -5.35 15.77
C THR A 55 -6.58 -6.03 15.79
N PRO A 56 -7.13 -6.44 14.64
CA PRO A 56 -8.45 -7.07 14.60
C PRO A 56 -8.40 -8.49 15.18
N SER A 57 -9.53 -8.96 15.68
CA SER A 57 -9.67 -10.31 16.24
C SER A 57 -9.59 -11.40 15.17
N ALA A 58 -9.99 -11.08 13.94
CA ALA A 58 -9.89 -11.96 12.78
C ALA A 58 -8.80 -11.43 11.82
N LEU A 59 -7.74 -12.22 11.66
CA LEU A 59 -6.63 -11.91 10.76
C LEU A 59 -6.01 -13.20 10.21
N CYS A 60 -5.35 -13.09 9.07
CA CYS A 60 -4.55 -14.15 8.47
C CYS A 60 -3.07 -13.75 8.54
N ILE A 61 -2.21 -14.67 8.97
CA ILE A 61 -0.76 -14.47 9.03
C ILE A 61 -0.07 -15.58 8.25
N TRP A 62 0.86 -15.20 7.39
CA TRP A 62 1.78 -16.14 6.75
C TRP A 62 3.16 -15.51 6.62
N SER A 63 4.17 -16.35 6.46
CA SER A 63 5.55 -15.93 6.26
C SER A 63 6.12 -16.53 4.97
N GLU A 64 6.89 -15.72 4.27
CA GLU A 64 7.65 -16.12 3.07
C GLU A 64 9.13 -15.96 3.38
N GLU A 65 9.93 -16.98 3.11
CA GLU A 65 11.40 -16.87 3.19
C GLU A 65 11.90 -15.91 2.12
N ILE A 66 12.81 -15.02 2.48
CA ILE A 66 13.45 -14.09 1.56
C ILE A 66 14.58 -14.85 0.86
N ASP A 67 14.55 -14.83 -0.46
CA ASP A 67 15.60 -15.48 -1.25
C ASP A 67 16.97 -14.84 -0.96
N ASN A 68 17.99 -15.68 -0.81
CA ASN A 68 19.36 -15.27 -0.54
C ASN A 68 19.93 -14.38 -1.66
N GLU A 69 19.37 -14.44 -2.87
CA GLU A 69 19.77 -13.57 -3.99
C GLU A 69 19.23 -12.12 -3.87
N GLU A 70 18.12 -11.89 -3.15
CA GLU A 70 17.57 -10.54 -2.92
C GLU A 70 18.19 -9.83 -1.69
N TRP A 71 18.67 -10.60 -0.71
CA TRP A 71 19.25 -10.09 0.53
C TRP A 71 20.52 -10.87 0.89
N PHE A 72 21.70 -10.27 0.64
CA PHE A 72 22.99 -10.83 1.03
C PHE A 72 23.14 -10.88 2.56
N SER A 73 22.62 -11.93 3.20
CA SER A 73 22.93 -12.31 4.57
C SER A 73 23.52 -13.72 4.56
N GLU A 74 24.83 -13.84 4.71
CA GLU A 74 25.54 -15.14 4.71
C GLU A 74 25.25 -16.00 5.96
N GLN A 75 24.38 -15.53 6.86
CA GLN A 75 24.35 -16.03 8.24
C GLN A 75 23.09 -16.82 8.59
N GLU A 76 21.86 -16.39 8.22
CA GLU A 76 20.58 -17.12 8.48
C GLU A 76 19.42 -16.59 7.60
N PRO A 77 18.35 -17.39 7.34
CA PRO A 77 17.21 -16.98 6.50
C PRO A 77 16.38 -15.85 7.14
N GLU A 78 15.98 -14.89 6.32
CA GLU A 78 15.08 -13.79 6.69
C GLU A 78 13.67 -14.03 6.13
N TYR A 79 12.65 -13.37 6.68
CA TYR A 79 11.26 -13.62 6.29
C TYR A 79 10.49 -12.33 6.05
N TRP A 80 9.63 -12.35 5.04
CA TRP A 80 8.48 -11.45 4.96
C TRP A 80 7.33 -12.02 5.77
N VAL A 81 6.87 -11.30 6.79
CA VAL A 81 5.64 -11.63 7.50
C VAL A 81 4.52 -10.76 6.94
N ASN A 82 3.47 -11.42 6.47
CA ASN A 82 2.27 -10.78 5.96
C ASN A 82 1.13 -10.94 6.96
N VAL A 83 0.41 -9.85 7.23
CA VAL A 83 -0.75 -9.83 8.12
C VAL A 83 -1.92 -9.21 7.36
N ALA A 84 -2.88 -10.03 6.97
CA ALA A 84 -4.07 -9.59 6.25
C ALA A 84 -5.31 -9.57 7.16
N PHE A 85 -6.13 -8.54 7.05
CA PHE A 85 -7.34 -8.38 7.82
C PHE A 85 -8.37 -7.50 7.11
N GLU A 86 -9.64 -7.69 7.44
CA GLU A 86 -10.70 -6.79 7.01
C GLU A 86 -10.64 -5.47 7.78
N ALA A 87 -10.77 -4.36 7.06
CA ALA A 87 -10.72 -3.02 7.61
C ALA A 87 -11.86 -2.17 7.03
N SER A 88 -12.36 -1.22 7.81
CA SER A 88 -13.35 -0.25 7.33
C SER A 88 -12.70 0.78 6.40
N VAL A 89 -13.42 1.25 5.38
CA VAL A 89 -12.95 2.36 4.53
C VAL A 89 -12.56 3.62 5.32
N ALA A 90 -13.10 3.80 6.53
CA ALA A 90 -12.70 4.88 7.43
C ALA A 90 -11.22 4.84 7.84
N SER A 91 -10.56 3.67 7.81
CA SER A 91 -9.15 3.52 8.17
C SER A 91 -8.18 3.73 7.00
N ILE A 92 -8.68 3.98 5.77
CA ILE A 92 -7.83 4.16 4.58
C ILE A 92 -6.80 5.26 4.81
N GLN A 93 -7.21 6.42 5.31
CA GLN A 93 -6.29 7.54 5.53
C GLN A 93 -5.16 7.19 6.51
N ALA A 94 -5.47 6.44 7.58
CA ALA A 94 -4.46 6.00 8.55
C ALA A 94 -3.47 5.00 7.93
N LEU A 95 -3.98 4.05 7.15
CA LEU A 95 -3.15 3.07 6.44
C LEU A 95 -2.26 3.72 5.37
N LEU A 96 -2.80 4.68 4.62
CA LEU A 96 -2.03 5.49 3.66
C LEU A 96 -0.93 6.29 4.38
N TRP A 97 -1.24 6.90 5.52
CA TRP A 97 -0.23 7.59 6.32
C TRP A 97 0.91 6.65 6.71
N CYS A 98 0.61 5.47 7.23
CA CYS A 98 1.62 4.49 7.63
C CYS A 98 2.50 4.03 6.46
N ALA A 99 1.90 3.85 5.28
CA ALA A 99 2.62 3.44 4.07
C ALA A 99 3.58 4.54 3.58
N LEU A 100 3.07 5.77 3.44
CA LEU A 100 3.80 6.88 2.85
C LEU A 100 4.83 7.48 3.80
N ALA A 101 4.61 7.42 5.13
CA ALA A 101 5.54 7.99 6.11
C ALA A 101 6.86 7.21 6.24
N LYS A 102 6.96 6.02 5.63
CA LYS A 102 8.13 5.12 5.70
C LYS A 102 9.43 5.82 5.31
N ASP A 103 9.40 6.62 4.24
CA ASP A 103 10.59 7.28 3.69
C ASP A 103 10.80 8.70 4.22
N PHE A 104 9.89 9.18 5.09
CA PHE A 104 9.91 10.53 5.65
C PHE A 104 10.39 10.53 7.10
N GLY A 105 11.70 10.61 7.30
CA GLY A 105 12.38 10.53 8.61
C GLY A 105 11.78 11.37 9.75
N ALA A 106 11.19 12.53 9.47
CA ALA A 106 10.57 13.42 10.46
C ALA A 106 9.07 13.15 10.72
N ILE A 107 8.40 12.36 9.88
CA ILE A 107 6.94 12.17 9.92
C ILE A 107 6.60 10.93 10.74
N GLN A 108 5.64 11.08 11.66
CA GLN A 108 5.18 10.05 12.60
C GLN A 108 3.64 10.07 12.67
N PRO A 109 2.97 8.95 12.97
CA PRO A 109 3.53 7.62 13.26
C PRO A 109 4.07 6.92 12.00
N ARG A 110 5.21 6.23 12.14
CA ARG A 110 5.82 5.44 11.07
C ARG A 110 5.84 3.95 11.41
N ALA A 111 5.01 3.17 10.72
CA ALA A 111 4.87 1.74 10.96
C ALA A 111 6.05 0.90 10.41
N ASN A 112 6.84 1.44 9.48
CA ASN A 112 7.94 0.73 8.83
C ASN A 112 7.50 -0.62 8.20
N CYS A 113 6.32 -0.64 7.59
CA CYS A 113 5.80 -1.79 6.87
C CYS A 113 5.30 -1.36 5.49
N ALA A 114 5.29 -2.29 4.54
CA ALA A 114 4.52 -2.10 3.31
C ALA A 114 3.02 -2.32 3.62
N VAL A 115 2.16 -1.61 2.89
CA VAL A 115 0.71 -1.68 3.06
C VAL A 115 0.09 -1.92 1.70
N TYR A 116 -0.73 -2.97 1.60
CA TYR A 116 -1.54 -3.27 0.43
C TYR A 116 -3.01 -3.14 0.79
N LEU A 117 -3.80 -2.48 -0.06
CA LEU A 117 -5.25 -2.34 0.11
C LEU A 117 -5.95 -3.11 -1.00
N PHE A 118 -6.59 -4.22 -0.66
CA PHE A 118 -7.27 -5.10 -1.60
C PHE A 118 -8.76 -4.77 -1.65
N ASN A 119 -9.23 -4.40 -2.84
CA ASN A 119 -10.65 -4.45 -3.16
C ASN A 119 -10.94 -5.78 -3.88
N LEU A 120 -11.21 -6.82 -3.10
CA LEU A 120 -11.43 -8.17 -3.64
C LEU A 120 -12.63 -8.24 -4.60
N PRO A 121 -13.81 -7.66 -4.29
CA PRO A 121 -14.94 -7.65 -5.22
C PRO A 121 -14.62 -6.95 -6.55
N LYS A 122 -13.93 -5.81 -6.50
CA LYS A 122 -13.50 -5.09 -7.71
C LYS A 122 -12.21 -5.64 -8.32
N ARG A 123 -11.61 -6.69 -7.76
CA ARG A 123 -10.39 -7.37 -8.24
C ARG A 123 -9.22 -6.42 -8.50
N VAL A 124 -9.01 -5.47 -7.59
CA VAL A 124 -7.89 -4.50 -7.66
C VAL A 124 -7.15 -4.43 -6.32
N ILE A 125 -5.87 -4.07 -6.40
CA ILE A 125 -4.96 -3.88 -5.29
C ILE A 125 -4.35 -2.49 -5.42
N VAL A 126 -4.32 -1.75 -4.32
CA VAL A 126 -3.62 -0.47 -4.20
C VAL A 126 -2.36 -0.69 -3.38
N PHE A 127 -1.22 -0.26 -3.90
CA PHE A 127 0.07 -0.31 -3.23
C PHE A 127 0.69 1.10 -3.16
N PRO A 128 0.44 1.87 -2.10
CA PRO A 128 1.12 3.14 -1.85
C PRO A 128 2.61 2.96 -1.51
N TYR A 129 3.46 3.80 -2.10
CA TYR A 129 4.90 3.84 -1.82
C TYR A 129 5.46 5.27 -1.94
N ASP A 130 6.33 5.63 -0.99
CA ASP A 130 7.07 6.90 -0.90
C ASP A 130 6.30 8.19 -1.29
N ASP A 131 6.98 9.22 -1.81
CA ASP A 131 6.33 10.44 -2.31
C ASP A 131 5.96 10.44 -3.78
N ARG A 132 6.37 9.41 -4.53
CA ARG A 132 6.06 9.27 -5.95
C ARG A 132 4.60 8.86 -6.15
N GLY A 133 4.02 8.08 -5.22
CA GLY A 133 2.58 7.85 -5.16
C GLY A 133 2.19 6.42 -4.81
N MET A 134 1.58 5.73 -5.77
CA MET A 134 1.03 4.39 -5.58
C MET A 134 0.83 3.69 -6.91
N ASP A 135 0.81 2.37 -6.88
CA ASP A 135 0.30 1.55 -7.97
C ASP A 135 -1.13 1.11 -7.67
N VAL A 136 -1.96 1.09 -8.71
CA VAL A 136 -3.26 0.41 -8.70
C VAL A 136 -3.24 -0.63 -9.80
N VAL A 137 -3.33 -1.90 -9.43
CA VAL A 137 -3.21 -3.03 -10.35
C VAL A 137 -4.35 -4.01 -10.12
N GLY A 138 -4.68 -4.80 -11.15
CA GLY A 138 -5.71 -5.81 -11.02
C GLY A 138 -6.29 -6.27 -12.34
N ALA A 139 -7.31 -7.12 -12.27
CA ALA A 139 -7.97 -7.70 -13.44
C ALA A 139 -9.13 -6.85 -13.96
N ASN A 140 -9.54 -5.81 -13.22
CA ASN A 140 -10.66 -4.94 -13.58
C ASN A 140 -10.19 -3.79 -14.49
N THR A 141 -10.07 -4.10 -15.77
CA THR A 141 -9.57 -3.18 -16.80
C THR A 141 -10.46 -1.94 -16.97
N GLU A 142 -11.77 -2.05 -16.73
CA GLU A 142 -12.69 -0.92 -16.80
C GLU A 142 -12.41 0.11 -15.71
N LEU A 143 -12.30 -0.34 -14.44
CA LEU A 143 -11.95 0.55 -13.33
C LEU A 143 -10.56 1.17 -13.54
N LEU A 144 -9.57 0.38 -13.97
CA LEU A 144 -8.22 0.89 -14.24
C LEU A 144 -8.21 1.94 -15.35
N LEU A 145 -9.00 1.75 -16.41
CA LEU A 145 -9.15 2.75 -17.48
C LEU A 145 -9.78 4.05 -16.96
N GLN A 146 -10.81 3.96 -16.11
CA GLN A 146 -11.43 5.13 -15.50
C GLN A 146 -10.45 5.92 -14.62
N LEU A 147 -9.66 5.22 -13.80
CA LEU A 147 -8.62 5.82 -12.98
C LEU A 147 -7.52 6.47 -13.85
N TYR A 148 -7.07 5.76 -14.89
CA TYR A 148 -6.08 6.26 -15.84
C TYR A 148 -6.53 7.58 -16.48
N GLN A 149 -7.77 7.64 -16.94
CA GLN A 149 -8.33 8.85 -17.57
C GLN A 149 -8.51 9.98 -16.55
N ARG A 150 -9.09 9.69 -15.38
CA ARG A 150 -9.40 10.69 -14.35
C ARG A 150 -8.14 11.31 -13.75
N HIS A 151 -7.12 10.51 -13.50
CA HIS A 151 -5.88 10.91 -12.82
C HIS A 151 -4.69 11.04 -13.77
N HIS A 152 -4.93 11.11 -15.08
CA HIS A 152 -3.91 11.10 -16.13
C HIS A 152 -2.79 12.13 -15.94
N ALA A 153 -3.13 13.30 -15.39
CA ALA A 153 -2.20 14.39 -15.11
C ALA A 153 -1.18 14.08 -14.00
N TRP A 154 -1.40 13.03 -13.20
CA TRP A 154 -0.50 12.65 -12.11
C TRP A 154 0.49 11.55 -12.47
N LEU A 155 0.32 10.91 -13.62
CA LEU A 155 1.18 9.83 -14.08
C LEU A 155 2.61 10.32 -14.34
N LEU A 156 3.58 9.50 -13.97
CA LEU A 156 4.99 9.71 -14.32
C LEU A 156 5.25 9.21 -15.74
N ASP A 157 6.26 9.77 -16.41
CA ASP A 157 6.52 9.46 -17.82
C ASP A 157 7.08 8.04 -18.03
N HIS A 158 7.62 7.41 -16.99
CA HIS A 158 8.27 6.10 -17.06
C HIS A 158 7.35 5.02 -17.67
N ASP A 159 6.13 4.89 -17.14
CA ASP A 159 5.17 3.88 -17.57
C ASP A 159 4.09 4.42 -18.52
N ARG A 160 4.11 5.72 -18.83
CA ARG A 160 3.06 6.39 -19.61
C ARG A 160 2.89 5.76 -21.00
N ALA A 161 3.99 5.42 -21.67
CA ALA A 161 3.92 4.79 -23.00
C ALA A 161 3.27 3.39 -22.96
N ALA A 162 3.60 2.59 -21.96
CA ALA A 162 3.01 1.27 -21.75
C ALA A 162 1.51 1.36 -21.39
N MET A 163 1.15 2.32 -20.53
CA MET A 163 -0.23 2.62 -20.18
C MET A 163 -1.03 3.12 -21.39
N GLU A 164 -0.51 4.04 -22.21
CA GLU A 164 -1.20 4.52 -23.42
C GLU A 164 -1.37 3.41 -24.46
N ALA A 165 -0.39 2.52 -24.62
CA ALA A 165 -0.53 1.34 -25.50
C ALA A 165 -1.68 0.41 -25.07
N THR A 166 -1.96 0.35 -23.77
CA THR A 166 -3.01 -0.48 -23.17
C THR A 166 -4.37 0.23 -23.17
N PHE A 167 -4.42 1.43 -22.59
CA PHE A 167 -5.65 2.19 -22.33
C PHE A 167 -5.99 3.21 -23.41
N GLY A 168 -5.01 3.75 -24.13
CA GLY A 168 -5.24 4.70 -25.22
C GLY A 168 -6.06 4.12 -26.38
N ARG A 169 -5.98 2.80 -26.59
CA ARG A 169 -6.79 2.05 -27.55
C ARG A 169 -8.23 1.79 -27.09
N LEU A 170 -8.51 1.96 -25.80
CA LEU A 170 -9.81 1.72 -25.18
C LEU A 170 -10.65 2.99 -25.03
N LYS A 171 -10.19 4.14 -25.58
CA LYS A 171 -10.99 5.38 -25.69
C LYS A 171 -12.24 5.09 -26.55
N ARG A 172 -13.39 4.93 -25.91
CA ARG A 172 -14.72 4.94 -26.55
C ARG A 172 -15.34 6.30 -26.40
#